data_AF-A0A4Y9JF51-F1
#
_entry.id   AF-A0A4Y9JF51-F1
#
_cell.length_a   1.000
_cell.length_b   1.000
_cell.length_c   1.000
_cell.angle_alpha   90.00
_cell.angle_beta   90.00
_cell.angle_gamma   90.00
#
_symmetry.space_group_name_H-M   'P 1'
#
loop_
_entity.id
_entity.type
_entity.pdbx_description
1 polymer ?
#
loop_
_entity_poly.entity_id
_entity_poly.type
_entity_poly.pdbx_seq_one_letter_code
_entity_poly.pdbx_strand_id
1 'polypeptide(L)'
;MSVVCEKDLNPPRFPMLYQLHYSIQHRTAAEEDISLYCANMQGVDMDLTAYIMVIFQKGIVLYGEEIPKVFQAPTRKDYLDSVWDDIEDSTTRITKDPVSTILNLCRTLAYVREEIILSKKEGGELAQEHLSQRYYQMLESVLSAYRTGVALVPTSLMAQFVEECLAELAEDIV
;
A
#
# COMPACT_ATOMS: atom_id res chain seq x y z
N MET A 1 1.36 -3.88 12.43
CA MET A 1 2.24 -3.02 13.24
C MET A 1 3.66 -3.46 12.95
N SER A 2 4.51 -2.53 12.50
CA SER A 2 5.93 -2.80 12.26
C SER A 2 6.77 -1.98 13.23
N VAL A 3 7.88 -2.56 13.69
CA VAL A 3 8.90 -1.89 14.51
C VAL A 3 10.17 -1.84 13.69
N VAL A 4 10.77 -0.65 13.62
CA VAL A 4 11.96 -0.35 12.81
C VAL A 4 12.97 0.39 13.68
N CYS A 5 14.25 0.35 13.32
CA CYS A 5 15.27 1.10 14.02
C CYS A 5 15.36 2.54 13.49
N GLU A 6 15.48 3.51 14.39
CA GLU A 6 15.64 4.94 14.04
C GLU A 6 16.80 5.21 13.08
N LYS A 7 17.93 4.50 13.25
CA LYS A 7 19.10 4.60 12.38
C LYS A 7 18.82 4.27 10.90
N ASP A 8 17.73 3.57 10.61
CA ASP A 8 17.33 3.14 9.28
C ASP A 8 16.21 4.03 8.70
N LEU A 9 15.81 5.12 9.36
CA LEU A 9 14.73 6.03 8.92
C LEU A 9 15.22 7.35 8.32
N ASN A 10 16.51 7.66 8.43
CA ASN A 10 17.09 8.91 7.97
C ASN A 10 18.55 8.71 7.51
N PRO A 11 18.80 8.36 6.23
CA PRO A 11 17.80 8.11 5.19
C PRO A 11 17.21 6.68 5.26
N PRO A 12 15.94 6.48 4.85
CA PRO A 12 15.39 5.14 4.62
C PRO A 12 16.05 4.48 3.39
N ARG A 13 16.07 3.14 3.36
CA ARG A 13 16.63 2.35 2.26
C ARG A 13 15.64 1.29 1.81
N PHE A 14 15.50 1.10 0.50
CA PHE A 14 14.66 0.05 -0.07
C PHE A 14 15.49 -1.22 -0.37
N PRO A 15 15.03 -2.42 0.04
CA PRO A 15 13.91 -2.66 0.96
C PRO A 15 14.26 -2.33 2.42
N MET A 16 13.23 -2.04 3.23
CA MET A 16 13.40 -1.57 4.60
C MET A 16 13.55 -2.74 5.58
N LEU A 17 14.43 -2.58 6.56
CA LEU A 17 14.57 -3.53 7.66
C LEU A 17 13.49 -3.32 8.72
N TYR A 18 12.97 -4.41 9.26
CA TYR A 18 12.13 -4.41 10.46
C TYR A 18 12.69 -5.31 11.56
N GLN A 19 12.46 -4.90 12.80
CA GLN A 19 12.82 -5.65 14.01
C GLN A 19 11.67 -6.49 14.54
N LEU A 20 10.43 -6.10 14.22
CA LEU A 20 9.22 -6.83 14.55
C LEU A 20 8.10 -6.48 13.57
N HIS A 21 7.31 -7.46 13.15
CA HIS A 21 6.07 -7.23 12.42
C HIS A 21 4.95 -8.06 13.04
N TYR A 22 3.89 -7.40 13.51
CA TYR A 22 2.70 -8.03 14.05
C TYR A 22 1.45 -7.69 13.26
N SER A 23 0.65 -8.71 12.98
CA SER A 23 -0.68 -8.64 12.38
C SER A 23 -1.53 -9.75 12.98
N ILE A 24 -2.83 -9.74 12.72
CA ILE A 24 -3.72 -10.81 13.21
C ILE A 24 -3.33 -12.19 12.67
N GLN A 25 -2.64 -12.25 11.53
CA GLN A 25 -2.13 -13.50 10.95
C GLN A 25 -1.02 -14.13 11.81
N HIS A 26 -0.32 -13.32 12.62
CA HIS A 26 0.74 -13.78 13.51
C HIS A 26 0.26 -14.09 14.93
N ARG A 27 -1.05 -13.93 15.19
CA ARG A 27 -1.61 -14.06 16.54
C ARG A 27 -1.31 -15.42 17.17
N THR A 28 -1.59 -16.51 16.45
CA THR A 28 -1.38 -17.87 16.97
C THR A 28 0.08 -18.11 17.32
N ALA A 29 1.02 -17.79 16.43
CA ALA A 29 2.45 -17.96 16.68
C ALA A 29 2.93 -17.15 17.89
N ALA A 30 2.43 -15.92 18.05
CA ALA A 30 2.78 -15.06 19.18
C ALA A 30 2.17 -15.54 20.52
N GLU A 31 0.97 -16.13 20.49
CA GLU A 31 0.31 -16.72 21.67
C GLU A 31 0.96 -18.03 22.11
N GLU A 32 1.46 -18.83 21.17
CA GLU A 32 2.12 -20.12 21.44
C GLU A 32 3.50 -19.93 22.09
N ASP A 33 4.35 -19.06 21.53
CA ASP A 33 5.65 -18.72 22.09
C ASP A 33 6.10 -17.31 21.65
N ILE A 34 5.82 -16.32 22.50
CA ILE A 34 6.17 -14.93 22.23
C ILE A 34 7.68 -14.71 22.11
N SER A 35 8.50 -15.50 22.83
CA SER A 35 9.96 -15.32 22.82
C SER A 35 10.54 -15.81 21.50
N LEU A 36 10.10 -17.00 21.05
CA LEU A 36 10.49 -17.55 19.75
C LEU A 36 9.97 -16.70 18.59
N TYR A 37 8.72 -16.23 18.69
CA TYR A 37 8.14 -15.33 17.71
C TYR A 37 8.99 -14.05 17.56
N CYS A 38 9.28 -13.35 18.66
CA CYS A 38 10.11 -12.15 18.64
C CYS A 38 11.53 -12.41 18.13
N ALA A 39 12.14 -13.55 18.47
CA ALA A 39 13.48 -13.90 18.01
C ALA A 39 13.56 -14.12 16.48
N ASN A 40 12.46 -14.59 15.88
CA ASN A 40 12.41 -14.94 14.46
C ASN A 40 11.74 -13.87 13.58
N MET A 41 10.96 -12.96 14.15
CA MET A 41 10.16 -11.99 13.41
C MET A 41 10.94 -10.71 13.08
N GLN A 42 12.02 -10.86 12.32
CA GLN A 42 12.88 -9.78 11.84
C GLN A 42 13.23 -10.04 10.37
N GLY A 43 13.42 -9.00 9.57
CA GLY A 43 13.67 -9.18 8.14
C GLY A 43 13.64 -7.89 7.34
N VAL A 44 13.40 -8.06 6.04
CA VAL A 44 13.17 -6.98 5.07
C VAL A 44 11.70 -6.99 4.65
N ASP A 45 11.13 -5.81 4.45
CA ASP A 45 9.74 -5.62 4.01
C ASP A 45 9.73 -4.56 2.89
N MET A 46 9.17 -4.95 1.74
CA MET A 46 9.08 -4.14 0.53
C MET A 46 8.08 -2.99 0.71
N ASP A 47 6.99 -3.21 1.46
CA ASP A 47 5.90 -2.25 1.66
C ASP A 47 6.28 -1.10 2.60
N LEU A 48 7.22 -1.34 3.50
CA LEU A 48 7.59 -0.37 4.54
C LEU A 48 8.05 0.97 3.96
N THR A 49 8.65 0.96 2.77
CA THR A 49 9.06 2.19 2.09
C THR A 49 7.83 3.03 1.71
N ALA A 50 6.79 2.41 1.12
CA ALA A 50 5.53 3.08 0.86
C ALA A 50 4.85 3.58 2.15
N TYR A 51 4.90 2.81 3.24
CA TYR A 51 4.35 3.24 4.52
C TYR A 51 5.10 4.44 5.11
N ILE A 52 6.43 4.48 5.03
CA ILE A 52 7.23 5.62 5.48
C ILE A 52 6.89 6.87 4.67
N MET A 53 6.69 6.75 3.36
CA MET A 53 6.24 7.89 2.54
C MET A 53 4.89 8.44 3.05
N VAL A 54 3.92 7.56 3.33
CA VAL A 54 2.61 7.97 3.87
C VAL A 54 2.76 8.59 5.27
N ILE A 55 3.58 8.02 6.15
CA ILE A 55 3.86 8.57 7.48
C ILE A 55 4.49 9.96 7.36
N PHE A 56 5.49 10.12 6.49
CA PHE A 56 6.17 11.40 6.30
C PHE A 56 5.21 12.51 5.87
N GLN A 57 4.26 12.18 4.99
CA GLN A 57 3.32 13.15 4.42
C GLN A 57 2.08 13.40 5.27
N LYS A 58 1.52 12.35 5.90
CA LYS A 58 0.18 12.37 6.52
C LYS A 58 0.13 11.68 7.89
N GLY A 59 1.26 11.28 8.45
CA GLY A 59 1.33 10.58 9.72
C GLY A 59 0.88 11.43 10.90
N ILE A 60 0.41 10.77 11.96
CA ILE A 60 0.05 11.41 13.23
C ILE A 60 0.96 10.83 14.31
N VAL A 61 1.68 11.71 15.01
CA VAL A 61 2.52 11.31 16.15
C VAL A 61 1.63 11.06 17.35
N LEU A 62 1.60 9.80 17.80
CA LEU A 62 0.89 9.42 19.03
C LEU A 62 1.77 9.66 20.27
N TYR A 63 3.08 9.48 20.13
CA TYR A 63 4.07 9.66 21.19
C TYR A 63 5.47 9.85 20.61
N GLY A 64 6.31 10.64 21.29
CA GLY A 64 7.71 10.87 20.91
C GLY A 64 7.92 12.15 20.09
N GLU A 65 9.04 12.19 19.36
CA GLU A 65 9.43 13.32 18.51
C GLU A 65 8.51 13.46 17.28
N GLU A 66 8.50 14.66 16.70
CA GLU A 66 7.79 14.94 15.47
C GLU A 66 8.35 14.15 14.27
N ILE A 67 7.49 13.83 13.29
CA ILE A 67 7.85 13.00 12.13
C ILE A 67 9.12 13.50 11.40
N PRO A 68 9.28 14.80 11.07
CA PRO A 68 10.46 15.27 10.35
C PRO A 68 11.78 15.18 11.13
N LYS A 69 11.74 14.95 12.45
CA LYS A 69 12.96 14.73 13.25
C LYS A 69 13.43 13.28 13.22
N VAL A 70 12.53 12.33 12.93
CA VAL A 70 12.80 10.89 12.98
C VAL A 70 12.86 10.29 11.58
N PHE A 71 11.96 10.73 10.68
CA PHE A 71 11.79 10.19 9.35
C PHE A 71 12.28 11.18 8.29
N GLN A 72 12.97 10.64 7.28
CA GLN A 72 13.15 11.32 6.00
C GLN A 72 12.21 10.69 4.96
N ALA A 73 11.69 11.50 4.03
CA ALA A 73 10.94 11.00 2.89
C ALA A 73 11.81 10.03 2.06
N PRO A 74 11.27 8.86 1.65
CA PRO A 74 11.94 8.00 0.67
C PRO A 74 12.12 8.73 -0.66
N THR A 75 13.09 8.28 -1.46
CA THR A 75 13.22 8.80 -2.83
C THR A 75 12.00 8.40 -3.65
N ARG A 76 11.67 9.17 -4.71
CA ARG A 76 10.61 8.80 -5.65
C ARG A 76 10.82 7.39 -6.21
N LYS A 77 12.08 7.05 -6.56
CA LYS A 77 12.42 5.72 -7.07
C LYS A 77 12.09 4.63 -6.06
N ASP A 78 12.58 4.75 -4.83
CA ASP A 78 12.36 3.73 -3.80
C ASP A 78 10.87 3.57 -3.46
N TYR A 79 10.12 4.67 -3.47
CA TYR A 79 8.66 4.63 -3.30
C TYR A 79 7.98 3.89 -4.47
N LEU A 80 8.36 4.20 -5.72
CA LEU A 80 7.80 3.57 -6.91
C LEU A 80 8.14 2.08 -6.98
N ASP A 81 9.38 1.69 -6.68
CA ASP A 81 9.79 0.28 -6.60
C ASP A 81 8.96 -0.47 -5.55
N SER A 82 8.71 0.15 -4.40
CA SER A 82 7.90 -0.41 -3.31
C SER A 82 6.43 -0.59 -3.70
N VAL A 83 5.80 0.41 -4.31
CA VAL A 83 4.40 0.26 -4.73
C VAL A 83 4.26 -0.66 -5.95
N TRP A 84 5.27 -0.76 -6.80
CA TRP A 84 5.27 -1.69 -7.94
C TRP A 84 5.26 -3.14 -7.47
N ASP A 85 6.10 -3.49 -6.49
CA ASP A 85 6.13 -4.83 -5.86
C ASP A 85 4.75 -5.24 -5.28
N ASP A 86 3.98 -4.28 -4.75
CA ASP A 86 2.61 -4.52 -4.24
C ASP A 86 1.58 -4.76 -5.37
N ILE A 87 1.77 -4.18 -6.56
CA ILE A 87 0.75 -4.16 -7.61
C ILE A 87 1.06 -4.98 -8.87
N GLU A 88 2.31 -5.39 -9.12
CA GLU A 88 2.70 -5.97 -10.42
C GLU A 88 1.93 -7.25 -10.80
N ASP A 89 1.53 -8.05 -9.81
CA ASP A 89 0.73 -9.26 -9.97
C ASP A 89 -0.78 -9.03 -9.75
N SER A 90 -1.25 -7.78 -9.89
CA SER A 90 -2.67 -7.40 -9.71
C SER A 90 -3.63 -8.22 -10.58
N THR A 91 -3.20 -8.66 -11.77
CA THR A 91 -3.98 -9.55 -12.65
C THR A 91 -4.33 -10.88 -11.99
N THR A 92 -3.49 -11.35 -11.07
CA THR A 92 -3.74 -12.54 -10.25
C THR A 92 -4.44 -12.16 -8.94
N ARG A 93 -4.00 -11.09 -8.24
CA ARG A 93 -4.57 -10.69 -6.95
C ARG A 93 -6.04 -10.27 -7.02
N ILE A 94 -6.49 -9.73 -8.16
CA ILE A 94 -7.90 -9.33 -8.36
C ILE A 94 -8.88 -10.49 -8.10
N THR A 95 -8.45 -11.74 -8.27
CA THR A 95 -9.28 -12.93 -8.01
C THR A 95 -9.47 -13.22 -6.52
N LYS A 96 -8.58 -12.72 -5.66
CA LYS A 96 -8.54 -12.98 -4.21
C LYS A 96 -9.01 -11.79 -3.39
N ASP A 97 -8.54 -10.59 -3.73
CA ASP A 97 -8.90 -9.34 -3.05
C ASP A 97 -9.12 -8.22 -4.09
N PRO A 98 -10.28 -8.23 -4.78
CA PRO A 98 -10.56 -7.24 -5.81
C PRO A 98 -10.60 -5.81 -5.28
N VAL A 99 -11.05 -5.63 -4.04
CA VAL A 99 -11.22 -4.30 -3.43
C VAL A 99 -9.86 -3.66 -3.17
N SER A 100 -8.94 -4.34 -2.47
CA SER A 100 -7.60 -3.77 -2.24
C SER A 100 -6.83 -3.60 -3.54
N THR A 101 -6.94 -4.56 -4.46
CA THR A 101 -6.21 -4.52 -5.75
C THR A 101 -6.57 -3.26 -6.53
N ILE A 102 -7.87 -3.00 -6.72
CA ILE A 102 -8.34 -1.82 -7.48
C ILE A 102 -7.95 -0.52 -6.78
N LEU A 103 -8.12 -0.43 -5.46
CA LEU A 103 -7.82 0.80 -4.72
C LEU A 103 -6.31 1.06 -4.62
N ASN A 104 -5.48 0.03 -4.59
CA ASN A 104 -4.03 0.16 -4.68
C ASN A 104 -3.60 0.73 -6.04
N LEU A 105 -4.17 0.23 -7.14
CA LEU A 105 -3.92 0.79 -8.48
C LEU A 105 -4.36 2.26 -8.56
N CYS A 106 -5.55 2.59 -8.04
CA CYS A 106 -6.07 3.96 -8.08
C CYS A 106 -5.14 4.97 -7.36
N ARG A 107 -4.68 4.65 -6.15
CA ARG A 107 -3.76 5.55 -5.42
C ARG A 107 -2.38 5.62 -6.07
N THR A 108 -1.91 4.55 -6.70
CA THR A 108 -0.62 4.56 -7.41
C THR A 108 -0.69 5.42 -8.67
N LEU A 109 -1.78 5.34 -9.45
CA LEU A 109 -2.03 6.23 -10.58
C LEU A 109 -2.02 7.70 -10.17
N ALA A 110 -2.67 8.05 -9.06
CA ALA A 110 -2.67 9.42 -8.54
C ALA A 110 -1.24 9.92 -8.25
N TYR A 111 -0.39 9.08 -7.67
CA TYR A 111 1.00 9.44 -7.42
C TYR A 111 1.84 9.53 -8.70
N VAL A 112 1.65 8.62 -9.65
CA VAL A 112 2.40 8.65 -10.91
C VAL A 112 2.05 9.91 -11.71
N ARG A 113 0.76 10.25 -11.82
CA ARG A 113 0.28 11.39 -12.61
C ARG A 113 0.50 12.74 -11.96
N GLU A 114 0.32 12.83 -10.64
CA GLU A 114 0.21 14.12 -9.93
C GLU A 114 1.11 14.22 -8.69
N GLU A 115 1.89 13.19 -8.37
CA GLU A 115 2.74 13.10 -7.17
C GLU A 115 1.98 13.22 -5.84
N ILE A 116 0.69 12.87 -5.83
CA ILE A 116 -0.18 12.98 -4.66
C ILE A 116 -0.20 11.64 -3.91
N ILE A 117 0.10 11.68 -2.60
CA ILE A 117 -0.01 10.53 -1.71
C ILE A 117 -1.42 10.42 -1.14
N LEU A 118 -2.12 9.35 -1.51
CA LEU A 118 -3.52 9.09 -1.14
C LEU A 118 -3.69 7.78 -0.37
N SER A 119 -4.65 7.77 0.56
CA SER A 119 -5.21 6.53 1.10
C SER A 119 -5.96 5.75 0.02
N LYS A 120 -6.26 4.46 0.27
CA LYS A 120 -7.08 3.63 -0.63
C LYS A 120 -8.42 4.29 -0.95
N LYS A 121 -9.09 4.87 0.05
CA LYS A 121 -10.36 5.58 -0.10
C LYS A 121 -10.20 6.81 -1.01
N GLU A 122 -9.27 7.71 -0.67
CA GLU A 122 -9.07 8.94 -1.44
C GLU A 122 -8.64 8.64 -2.88
N GLY A 123 -7.81 7.61 -3.09
CA GLY A 123 -7.39 7.18 -4.44
C GLY A 123 -8.57 6.68 -5.27
N GLY A 124 -9.45 5.85 -4.69
CA GLY A 124 -10.66 5.40 -5.39
C GLY A 124 -11.64 6.54 -5.68
N GLU A 125 -11.79 7.51 -4.78
CA GLU A 125 -12.64 8.69 -4.97
C GLU A 125 -12.09 9.57 -6.11
N LEU A 126 -10.78 9.86 -6.10
CA LEU A 126 -10.14 10.62 -7.18
C LEU A 126 -10.26 9.89 -8.52
N ALA A 127 -10.05 8.58 -8.54
CA ALA A 127 -10.20 7.76 -9.74
C ALA A 127 -11.63 7.77 -10.28
N GLN A 128 -12.64 7.76 -9.41
CA GLN A 128 -14.04 7.83 -9.81
C GLN A 128 -14.40 9.15 -10.50
N GLU A 129 -13.76 10.25 -10.09
CA GLU A 129 -13.96 11.59 -10.67
C GLU A 129 -13.23 11.78 -12.02
N HIS A 130 -12.06 11.16 -12.20
CA HIS A 130 -11.15 11.48 -13.31
C HIS A 130 -10.94 10.35 -14.33
N LEU A 131 -11.23 9.09 -13.99
CA LEU A 131 -11.11 7.98 -14.93
C LEU A 131 -12.36 7.84 -15.81
N SER A 132 -12.26 6.97 -16.82
CA SER A 132 -13.34 6.73 -17.77
C SER A 132 -14.67 6.43 -17.09
N GLN A 133 -15.73 7.10 -17.54
CA GLN A 133 -17.10 6.94 -17.03
C GLN A 133 -17.58 5.47 -17.03
N ARG A 134 -16.99 4.61 -17.88
CA ARG A 134 -17.28 3.16 -17.93
C ARG A 134 -17.02 2.46 -16.59
N TYR A 135 -16.10 2.99 -15.78
CA TYR A 135 -15.69 2.41 -14.50
C TYR A 135 -16.42 2.99 -13.29
N TYR A 136 -17.20 4.06 -13.49
CA TYR A 136 -17.80 4.82 -12.38
C TYR A 136 -18.59 3.94 -11.40
N GLN A 137 -19.52 3.11 -11.91
CA GLN A 137 -20.34 2.22 -11.06
C GLN A 137 -19.51 1.11 -10.40
N MET A 138 -18.45 0.66 -11.07
CA MET A 138 -17.54 -0.35 -10.54
C MET A 138 -16.73 0.24 -9.37
N LEU A 139 -16.17 1.45 -9.53
CA LEU A 139 -15.45 2.16 -8.48
C LEU A 139 -16.37 2.54 -7.30
N GLU A 140 -17.61 2.94 -7.58
CA GLU A 140 -18.63 3.17 -6.55
C GLU A 140 -18.85 1.91 -5.69
N SER A 141 -19.00 0.76 -6.35
CA SER A 141 -19.18 -0.54 -5.68
C SER A 141 -17.95 -0.93 -4.85
N VAL A 142 -16.74 -0.71 -5.39
CA VAL A 142 -15.47 -0.97 -4.71
C VAL A 142 -15.30 -0.08 -3.48
N LEU A 143 -15.60 1.21 -3.58
CA LEU A 143 -15.55 2.15 -2.45
C LEU A 143 -16.57 1.79 -1.37
N SER A 144 -17.79 1.39 -1.76
CA SER A 144 -18.82 0.93 -0.83
C SER A 144 -18.38 -0.34 -0.10
N ALA A 145 -17.84 -1.32 -0.82
CA ALA A 145 -17.28 -2.54 -0.28
C ALA A 145 -16.13 -2.27 0.71
N TYR A 146 -15.22 -1.36 0.38
CA TYR A 146 -14.12 -0.96 1.25
C TYR A 146 -14.61 -0.35 2.58
N ARG A 147 -15.65 0.49 2.53
CA ARG A 147 -16.22 1.12 3.73
C ARG A 147 -17.00 0.15 4.62
N THR A 148 -17.65 -0.84 4.01
CA THR A 148 -18.55 -1.78 4.72
C THR A 148 -17.88 -3.11 5.09
N GLY A 149 -16.71 -3.40 4.52
CA GLY A 149 -16.02 -4.69 4.68
C GLY A 149 -16.70 -5.83 3.92
N VAL A 150 -17.62 -5.53 3.00
CA VAL A 150 -18.29 -6.54 2.17
C VAL A 150 -17.37 -6.99 1.05
N ALA A 151 -17.17 -8.29 0.90
CA ALA A 151 -16.39 -8.84 -0.20
C ALA A 151 -17.11 -8.66 -1.54
N LEU A 152 -16.34 -8.37 -2.60
CA LEU A 152 -16.84 -8.32 -3.97
C LEU A 152 -16.44 -9.57 -4.74
N VAL A 153 -17.31 -9.97 -5.67
CA VAL A 153 -16.99 -10.99 -6.66
C VAL A 153 -16.22 -10.33 -7.80
N PRO A 154 -15.06 -10.87 -8.21
CA PRO A 154 -14.32 -10.36 -9.37
C PRO A 154 -15.17 -10.38 -10.63
N THR A 155 -15.04 -9.34 -11.46
CA THR A 155 -15.76 -9.22 -12.74
C THR A 155 -14.79 -8.99 -13.89
N SER A 156 -15.24 -9.22 -15.13
CA SER A 156 -14.44 -8.91 -16.33
C SER A 156 -14.09 -7.42 -16.42
N LEU A 157 -14.99 -6.53 -15.98
CA LEU A 157 -14.74 -5.09 -15.98
C LEU A 157 -13.62 -4.71 -15.00
N MET A 158 -13.52 -5.39 -13.85
CA MET A 158 -12.42 -5.21 -12.90
C MET A 158 -11.09 -5.72 -13.48
N ALA A 159 -11.11 -6.88 -14.16
CA ALA A 159 -9.91 -7.40 -14.82
C ALA A 159 -9.40 -6.44 -15.90
N GLN A 160 -10.30 -5.89 -16.73
CA GLN A 160 -9.95 -4.87 -17.73
C GLN A 160 -9.38 -3.60 -17.09
N PHE A 161 -9.96 -3.15 -15.98
CA PHE A 161 -9.44 -2.00 -15.25
C PHE A 161 -8.00 -2.25 -14.77
N VAL A 162 -7.74 -3.43 -14.21
CA VAL A 162 -6.40 -3.82 -13.77
C VAL A 162 -5.41 -3.82 -14.92
N GLU A 163 -5.76 -4.45 -16.05
CA GLU A 163 -4.90 -4.51 -17.23
C GLU A 163 -4.56 -3.10 -17.77
N GLU A 164 -5.57 -2.23 -17.88
CA GLU A 164 -5.37 -0.85 -18.35
C GLU A 164 -4.49 -0.04 -17.39
N CYS A 165 -4.72 -0.15 -16.08
CA CYS A 165 -3.92 0.57 -15.08
C CYS A 165 -2.47 0.07 -15.05
N LEU A 166 -2.25 -1.25 -15.11
CA LEU A 166 -0.90 -1.81 -15.11
C LEU A 166 -0.13 -1.43 -16.37
N ALA A 167 -0.78 -1.42 -17.53
CA ALA A 167 -0.15 -1.01 -18.77
C ALA A 167 0.34 0.45 -18.69
N GLU A 168 -0.49 1.36 -18.17
CA GLU A 168 -0.09 2.76 -17.95
C GLU A 168 1.04 2.88 -16.93
N LEU A 169 0.90 2.25 -15.76
CA LEU A 169 1.90 2.34 -14.69
C LEU A 169 3.26 1.75 -15.07
N ALA A 170 3.28 0.71 -15.92
CA ALA A 170 4.52 0.12 -16.41
C ALA A 170 5.34 1.10 -17.26
N GLU A 171 4.72 2.01 -18.01
CA GLU A 171 5.44 2.98 -18.84
C GLU A 171 6.21 4.02 -18.01
N ASP A 172 5.73 4.33 -16.80
CA ASP A 172 6.31 5.35 -15.92
C ASP A 172 7.21 4.79 -14.82
N ILE A 173 7.05 3.51 -14.44
CA ILE A 173 7.75 2.89 -13.31
C ILE A 173 8.85 1.92 -13.76
N VAL A 174 8.67 1.20 -14.87
CA VAL A 174 9.58 0.13 -15.35
C VAL A 174 10.46 0.61 -16.50
#